data_AF-A0A944MPC1-F1
#
_entry.id   AF-A0A944MPC1-F1
#
_cell.length_a   1.000
_cell.length_b   1.000
_cell.length_c   1.000
_cell.angle_alpha   90.00
_cell.angle_beta   90.00
_cell.angle_gamma   90.00
#
_symmetry.space_group_name_H-M   'P 1'
#
loop_
_entity.id
_entity.type
_entity.pdbx_description
1 polymer ?
#
loop_
_entity_poly.entity_id
_entity_poly.type
_entity_poly.pdbx_seq_one_letter_code
_entity_poly.pdbx_strand_id
1 'polypeptide(L)'
;MKIIISVILLLFGLNLIAQNGDFDQKYLTEFDRNIVLTIDVLTTFNDAVNGILIDLDGLGVYQKFLLEMTLECSSLRKIAESNTDSDEIIKELILHLKPYAKMSKLIEPDRVQERLTNYTELFEKQIFQLRKKIILEEKMVLESKTFTKQFLDLHAKHFLYSLLLDFLKPAQYLSYENSAFLLFTIQDIGNSMLLNSERLDKK
;
A
#
# COMPACT_ATOMS: atom_id res chain seq x y z
N MET A 1 -24.03 11.74 -49.49
CA MET A 1 -23.96 12.09 -48.05
C MET A 1 -24.19 10.86 -47.12
N LYS A 2 -23.62 9.69 -47.45
CA LYS A 2 -23.66 8.48 -46.58
C LYS A 2 -22.25 8.01 -46.19
N ILE A 3 -21.25 8.32 -47.00
CA ILE A 3 -19.83 7.95 -46.78
C ILE A 3 -19.19 8.75 -45.62
N ILE A 4 -19.58 10.02 -45.44
CA ILE A 4 -19.02 10.89 -44.39
C ILE A 4 -19.42 10.40 -42.98
N ILE A 5 -20.63 9.85 -42.82
CA ILE A 5 -21.11 9.33 -41.52
C ILE A 5 -20.35 8.06 -41.13
N SER A 6 -20.00 7.20 -42.09
CA SER A 6 -19.23 5.98 -41.84
C SER A 6 -17.77 6.26 -41.43
N VAL A 7 -17.14 7.32 -41.95
CA VAL A 7 -15.77 7.72 -41.57
C VAL A 7 -15.75 8.35 -40.17
N ILE A 8 -16.76 9.15 -39.82
CA ILE A 8 -16.89 9.74 -38.48
C ILE A 8 -17.11 8.64 -37.42
N LEU A 9 -17.92 7.61 -37.70
CA LEU A 9 -18.11 6.47 -36.80
C LEU A 9 -16.84 5.63 -36.60
N LEU A 10 -15.99 5.50 -37.63
CA LEU A 10 -14.69 4.82 -37.53
C LEU A 10 -13.68 5.61 -36.67
N LEU A 11 -13.70 6.95 -36.73
CA LEU A 11 -12.84 7.81 -35.91
C LEU A 11 -13.27 7.90 -34.44
N PHE A 12 -14.58 7.78 -34.16
CA PHE A 12 -15.07 7.67 -32.78
C PHE A 12 -14.86 6.28 -32.16
N GLY A 13 -14.87 5.20 -32.97
CA GLY A 13 -14.57 3.85 -32.49
C GLY A 13 -13.11 3.64 -32.08
N LEU A 14 -12.18 4.36 -32.72
CA LEU A 14 -10.74 4.28 -32.41
C LEU A 14 -10.32 5.11 -31.19
N ASN A 15 -11.08 6.13 -30.80
CA ASN A 15 -10.78 6.96 -29.61
C ASN A 15 -11.27 6.36 -28.28
N LEU A 16 -12.12 5.33 -28.31
CA LEU A 16 -12.55 4.62 -27.10
C LEU A 16 -11.51 3.60 -26.59
N ILE A 17 -10.54 3.22 -27.43
CA ILE A 17 -9.49 2.26 -27.07
C ILE A 17 -8.29 2.95 -26.37
N ALA A 18 -8.14 4.28 -26.52
CA ALA A 18 -7.02 5.04 -25.96
C ALA A 18 -7.27 5.63 -24.56
N GLN A 19 -8.50 5.58 -24.01
CA GLN A 19 -8.79 6.19 -22.71
C GLN A 19 -8.35 5.35 -21.50
N ASN A 20 -8.24 4.02 -21.62
CA ASN A 20 -7.87 3.17 -20.48
C ASN A 20 -6.38 3.27 -20.11
N GLY A 21 -5.49 3.48 -21.09
CA GLY A 21 -4.05 3.60 -20.83
C GLY A 21 -3.66 4.82 -20.01
N ASP A 22 -4.47 5.89 -20.02
CA ASP A 22 -4.20 7.12 -19.26
C ASP A 22 -4.52 6.94 -17.77
N PHE A 23 -5.54 6.14 -17.43
CA PHE A 23 -5.94 5.89 -16.06
C PHE A 23 -4.98 4.95 -15.32
N ASP A 24 -4.59 3.82 -15.93
CA ASP A 24 -3.64 2.90 -15.31
C ASP A 24 -2.24 3.54 -15.16
N GLN A 25 -1.80 4.34 -16.13
CA GLN A 25 -0.55 5.10 -16.00
C GLN A 25 -0.62 6.13 -14.87
N LYS A 26 -1.78 6.77 -14.68
CA LYS A 26 -2.01 7.67 -13.56
C LYS A 26 -2.03 6.94 -12.22
N TYR A 27 -2.59 5.73 -12.15
CA TYR A 27 -2.50 4.87 -10.97
C TYR A 27 -1.03 4.62 -10.60
N LEU A 28 -0.22 4.16 -11.56
CA LEU A 28 1.19 3.85 -11.35
C LEU A 28 2.01 5.07 -10.91
N THR A 29 1.72 6.24 -11.50
CA THR A 29 2.39 7.50 -11.13
C THR A 29 2.09 7.91 -9.68
N GLU A 30 0.82 7.86 -9.28
CA GLU A 30 0.43 8.20 -7.90
C GLU A 30 0.87 7.12 -6.90
N PHE A 31 0.88 5.85 -7.30
CA PHE A 31 1.45 4.75 -6.52
C PHE A 31 2.94 4.98 -6.24
N ASP A 32 3.75 5.24 -7.28
CA ASP A 32 5.19 5.51 -7.12
C ASP A 32 5.43 6.69 -6.19
N ARG A 33 4.66 7.78 -6.37
CA ARG A 33 4.72 8.94 -5.49
C ARG A 33 4.44 8.58 -4.03
N ASN A 34 3.43 7.76 -3.76
CA ASN A 34 3.10 7.32 -2.40
C ASN A 34 4.23 6.46 -1.80
N ILE A 35 4.80 5.52 -2.59
CA ILE A 35 5.91 4.69 -2.14
C ILE A 35 7.16 5.54 -1.82
N VAL A 36 7.45 6.58 -2.62
CA VAL A 36 8.54 7.53 -2.33
C VAL A 36 8.32 8.19 -0.96
N LEU A 37 7.10 8.67 -0.68
CA LEU A 37 6.79 9.26 0.63
C LEU A 37 6.96 8.26 1.78
N THR A 38 6.62 6.99 1.56
CA THR A 38 6.83 5.92 2.55
C THR A 38 8.33 5.64 2.78
N ILE A 39 9.15 5.65 1.71
CA ILE A 39 10.62 5.54 1.82
C ILE A 39 11.21 6.73 2.58
N ASP A 40 10.73 7.95 2.36
CA ASP A 40 11.18 9.14 3.08
C ASP A 40 10.91 9.02 4.59
N VAL A 41 9.74 8.47 4.96
CA VAL A 41 9.39 8.19 6.36
C VAL A 41 10.33 7.14 6.97
N LEU A 42 10.60 6.04 6.26
CA LEU A 42 11.53 5.01 6.72
C LEU A 42 12.96 5.56 6.89
N THR A 43 13.39 6.40 5.95
CA THR A 43 14.70 7.07 5.99
C THR A 43 14.77 8.00 7.20
N THR A 44 13.73 8.78 7.46
CA THR A 44 13.63 9.64 8.65
C THR A 44 13.75 8.84 9.94
N PHE A 45 13.10 7.68 10.03
CA PHE A 45 13.26 6.80 11.19
C PHE A 45 14.69 6.26 11.31
N ASN A 46 15.29 5.83 10.20
CA ASN A 46 16.65 5.31 10.18
C ASN A 46 17.66 6.37 10.61
N ASP A 47 17.51 7.61 10.14
CA ASP A 47 18.36 8.74 10.50
C ASP A 47 18.20 9.12 11.97
N ALA A 48 16.96 9.14 12.47
CA ALA A 48 16.69 9.39 13.88
C ALA A 48 17.37 8.34 14.77
N VAL A 49 17.35 7.08 14.36
CA VAL A 49 17.98 5.95 15.06
C VAL A 49 19.51 6.03 15.02
N ASN A 50 20.10 6.39 13.87
CA ASN A 50 21.54 6.58 13.74
C ASN A 50 22.07 7.78 14.53
N GLY A 51 21.22 8.77 14.81
CA GLY A 51 21.53 9.92 15.66
C GLY A 51 21.53 9.62 17.16
N ILE A 52 21.12 8.42 17.59
CA ILE A 52 21.09 8.05 19.01
C ILE A 52 22.51 7.75 19.48
N LEU A 53 23.06 8.62 20.33
CA LEU A 53 24.42 8.50 20.87
C LEU A 53 24.55 7.50 22.04
N ILE A 54 23.43 6.98 22.53
CA ILE A 54 23.38 5.98 23.60
C ILE A 54 23.22 4.59 23.01
N ASP A 55 23.93 3.61 23.58
CA ASP A 55 23.75 2.22 23.20
C ASP A 55 22.36 1.74 23.63
N LEU A 56 21.57 1.28 22.66
CA LEU A 56 20.21 0.78 22.86
C LEU A 56 20.19 -0.71 22.52
N ASP A 57 19.74 -1.54 23.45
CA ASP A 57 19.56 -2.96 23.15
C ASP A 57 18.45 -3.14 22.09
N GLY A 58 18.70 -4.02 21.12
CA GLY A 58 17.83 -4.23 19.96
C GLY A 58 17.98 -3.21 18.80
N LEU A 59 18.89 -2.23 18.91
CA LEU A 59 19.12 -1.20 17.88
C LEU A 59 19.39 -1.80 16.49
N GLY A 60 20.30 -2.78 16.42
CA GLY A 60 20.65 -3.44 15.16
C GLY A 60 19.48 -4.22 14.54
N VAL A 61 18.57 -4.75 15.37
CA VAL A 61 17.35 -5.44 14.88
C VAL A 61 16.41 -4.41 14.25
N TYR A 62 16.23 -3.26 14.89
CA TYR A 62 15.37 -2.21 14.35
C TYR A 62 15.92 -1.57 13.08
N GLN A 63 17.23 -1.28 13.02
CA GLN A 63 17.89 -0.81 11.80
C GLN A 63 17.74 -1.81 10.64
N LYS A 64 17.94 -3.10 10.91
CA LYS A 64 17.72 -4.15 9.91
C LYS A 64 16.28 -4.18 9.42
N PHE A 65 15.30 -4.07 10.32
CA PHE A 65 13.89 -3.98 9.95
C PHE A 65 13.63 -2.78 9.02
N LEU A 66 14.10 -1.58 9.36
CA LEU A 66 13.91 -0.38 8.54
C LEU A 66 14.54 -0.54 7.14
N LEU A 67 15.73 -1.15 7.06
CA LEU A 67 16.39 -1.45 5.79
C LEU A 67 15.59 -2.44 4.95
N GLU A 68 15.12 -3.54 5.54
CA GLU A 68 14.30 -4.54 4.85
C GLU A 68 13.02 -3.92 4.28
N MET A 69 12.33 -3.07 5.04
CA MET A 69 11.14 -2.36 4.56
C MET A 69 11.48 -1.37 3.42
N THR A 70 12.62 -0.69 3.49
CA THR A 70 13.08 0.23 2.45
C THR A 70 13.40 -0.50 1.14
N LEU A 71 14.02 -1.68 1.25
CA LEU A 71 14.32 -2.55 0.11
C LEU A 71 13.04 -3.07 -0.54
N GLU A 72 12.04 -3.44 0.25
CA GLU A 72 10.73 -3.87 -0.26
C GLU A 72 10.05 -2.75 -1.06
N CYS A 73 9.97 -1.54 -0.50
CA CYS A 73 9.45 -0.38 -1.21
C CYS A 73 10.23 -0.09 -2.50
N SER A 74 11.55 -0.19 -2.47
CA SER A 74 12.39 -0.01 -3.65
C SER A 74 12.14 -1.06 -4.71
N SER A 75 11.85 -2.31 -4.32
CA SER A 75 11.46 -3.37 -5.25
C SER A 75 10.13 -3.07 -5.93
N LEU A 76 9.14 -2.61 -5.17
CA LEU A 76 7.83 -2.23 -5.71
C LEU A 76 7.93 -1.08 -6.73
N ARG A 77 8.78 -0.08 -6.46
CA ARG A 77 9.03 1.01 -7.42
C ARG A 77 9.61 0.50 -8.74
N LYS A 78 10.58 -0.42 -8.69
CA LYS A 78 11.17 -1.01 -9.89
C LYS A 78 10.14 -1.76 -10.74
N ILE A 79 9.17 -2.40 -10.11
CA ILE A 79 8.07 -3.06 -10.82
C ILE A 79 7.16 -2.01 -11.47
N ALA A 80 6.79 -0.95 -10.74
CA ALA A 80 5.97 0.14 -11.24
C ALA A 80 6.62 0.92 -12.41
N GLU A 81 7.95 0.99 -12.45
CA GLU A 81 8.74 1.63 -13.51
C GLU A 81 9.02 0.72 -14.72
N SER A 82 8.53 -0.53 -14.72
CA SER A 82 8.74 -1.48 -15.82
C SER A 82 8.13 -0.98 -17.14
N ASN A 83 8.78 -1.32 -18.27
CA ASN A 83 8.30 -0.98 -19.62
C ASN A 83 7.30 -2.02 -20.19
N THR A 84 6.62 -2.76 -19.32
CA THR A 84 5.60 -3.76 -19.67
C THR A 84 4.20 -3.15 -19.71
N ASP A 85 3.19 -3.93 -20.09
CA ASP A 85 1.79 -3.47 -20.10
C ASP A 85 1.33 -3.05 -18.69
N SER A 86 0.67 -1.90 -18.58
CA SER A 86 0.29 -1.31 -17.29
C SER A 86 -0.66 -2.19 -16.48
N ASP A 87 -1.56 -2.94 -17.13
CA ASP A 87 -2.48 -3.86 -16.44
C ASP A 87 -1.72 -5.04 -15.82
N GLU A 88 -0.73 -5.58 -16.54
CA GLU A 88 0.14 -6.64 -16.03
C GLU A 88 0.97 -6.17 -14.84
N ILE A 89 1.55 -4.95 -14.93
CA ILE A 89 2.30 -4.33 -13.83
C ILE A 89 1.42 -4.19 -12.58
N ILE A 90 0.20 -3.67 -12.74
CA ILE A 90 -0.72 -3.48 -11.60
C ILE A 90 -1.06 -4.83 -10.95
N LYS A 91 -1.33 -5.87 -11.75
CA LYS A 91 -1.59 -7.22 -11.23
C LYS A 91 -0.38 -7.79 -10.50
N GLU A 92 0.82 -7.59 -11.01
CA GLU A 92 2.08 -7.98 -10.37
C GLU A 92 2.25 -7.27 -9.02
N LEU A 93 2.05 -5.95 -8.98
CA LEU A 93 2.10 -5.17 -7.75
C LEU A 93 1.08 -5.67 -6.71
N ILE A 94 -0.17 -5.94 -7.11
CA ILE A 94 -1.19 -6.47 -6.19
C ILE A 94 -0.79 -7.87 -5.68
N LEU A 95 -0.19 -8.72 -6.52
CA LEU A 95 0.30 -10.03 -6.13
C LEU A 95 1.48 -9.95 -5.15
N HIS A 96 2.27 -8.88 -5.17
CA HIS A 96 3.30 -8.65 -4.16
C HIS A 96 2.72 -8.50 -2.75
N LEU A 97 1.51 -7.92 -2.61
CA LEU A 97 0.83 -7.89 -1.31
C LEU A 97 0.44 -9.29 -0.82
N LYS A 98 0.09 -10.19 -1.75
CA LYS A 98 -0.29 -11.57 -1.43
C LYS A 98 -0.08 -12.50 -2.65
N PRO A 99 1.02 -13.29 -2.70
CA PRO A 99 1.41 -14.09 -3.88
C PRO A 99 0.45 -15.21 -4.31
N TYR A 100 -0.67 -15.41 -3.62
CA TYR A 100 -1.65 -16.47 -3.89
C TYR A 100 -3.10 -15.96 -3.86
N ALA A 101 -3.30 -14.65 -3.98
CA ALA A 101 -4.64 -14.08 -4.06
C ALA A 101 -5.37 -14.62 -5.31
N LYS A 102 -6.58 -15.15 -5.13
CA LYS A 102 -7.44 -15.63 -6.22
C LYS A 102 -8.73 -14.83 -6.24
N MET A 103 -9.02 -14.18 -7.36
CA MET A 103 -10.30 -13.51 -7.57
C MET A 103 -11.41 -14.57 -7.55
N SER A 104 -12.28 -14.54 -6.54
CA SER A 104 -13.27 -15.61 -6.32
C SER A 104 -14.72 -15.19 -6.55
N LYS A 105 -15.03 -13.89 -6.69
CA LYS A 105 -16.42 -13.40 -6.84
C LYS A 105 -16.51 -12.14 -7.69
N LEU A 106 -17.56 -12.06 -8.52
CA LEU A 106 -18.02 -10.80 -9.10
C LEU A 106 -18.63 -9.91 -8.00
N ILE A 107 -18.17 -8.67 -7.91
CA ILE A 107 -18.70 -7.61 -7.03
C ILE A 107 -19.16 -6.47 -7.94
N GLU A 108 -20.33 -5.87 -7.72
CA GLU A 108 -20.75 -4.71 -8.53
C GLU A 108 -19.70 -3.58 -8.51
N PRO A 109 -19.36 -2.94 -9.66
CA PRO A 109 -18.29 -1.95 -9.74
C PRO A 109 -18.37 -0.82 -8.71
N ASP A 110 -19.54 -0.21 -8.54
CA ASP A 110 -19.73 0.89 -7.58
C ASP A 110 -19.46 0.47 -6.13
N ARG A 111 -19.84 -0.77 -5.79
CA ARG A 111 -19.58 -1.34 -4.46
C ARG A 111 -18.11 -1.68 -4.25
N VAL A 112 -17.33 -1.90 -5.31
CA VAL A 112 -15.89 -2.13 -5.20
C VAL A 112 -15.22 -0.85 -4.73
N GLN A 113 -15.48 0.27 -5.41
CA GLN A 113 -14.83 1.53 -5.09
C GLN A 113 -15.27 2.08 -3.72
N GLU A 114 -16.55 1.97 -3.38
CA GLU A 114 -17.05 2.32 -2.04
C GLU A 114 -16.30 1.54 -0.96
N ARG A 115 -16.12 0.22 -1.14
CA ARG A 115 -15.41 -0.61 -0.17
C ARG A 115 -13.93 -0.29 -0.08
N LEU A 116 -13.27 -0.01 -1.20
CA LEU A 116 -11.87 0.43 -1.21
C LEU A 116 -11.71 1.74 -0.42
N THR A 117 -12.60 2.71 -0.62
CA THR A 117 -12.64 3.95 0.17
C THR A 117 -12.82 3.68 1.66
N ASN A 118 -13.74 2.79 2.04
CA ASN A 118 -13.93 2.41 3.44
C ASN A 118 -12.66 1.79 4.06
N TYR A 119 -11.90 1.00 3.29
CA TYR A 119 -10.60 0.47 3.75
C TYR A 119 -9.54 1.57 3.87
N THR A 120 -9.51 2.53 2.94
CA THR A 120 -8.64 3.71 3.04
C THR A 120 -8.88 4.46 4.35
N GLU A 121 -10.13 4.82 4.64
CA GLU A 121 -10.50 5.53 5.87
C GLU A 121 -10.17 4.72 7.14
N LEU A 122 -10.42 3.40 7.10
CA LEU A 122 -10.08 2.49 8.20
C LEU A 122 -8.57 2.51 8.48
N PHE A 123 -7.73 2.36 7.46
CA PHE A 123 -6.28 2.29 7.64
C PHE A 123 -5.68 3.64 8.01
N GLU A 124 -6.20 4.75 7.49
CA GLU A 124 -5.80 6.10 7.94
C GLU A 124 -6.08 6.28 9.44
N LYS A 125 -7.25 5.84 9.91
CA LYS A 125 -7.59 5.85 11.34
C LYS A 125 -6.65 4.95 12.16
N GLN A 126 -6.31 3.76 11.66
CA GLN A 126 -5.38 2.85 12.34
C GLN A 126 -3.97 3.43 12.43
N ILE A 127 -3.45 4.02 11.35
CA ILE A 127 -2.15 4.72 11.34
C ILE A 127 -2.14 5.84 12.37
N PHE A 128 -3.17 6.66 12.41
CA PHE A 128 -3.27 7.74 13.40
C PHE A 128 -3.24 7.22 14.84
N GLN A 129 -3.94 6.11 15.13
CA GLN A 129 -3.90 5.47 16.44
C GLN A 129 -2.53 4.87 16.76
N LEU A 130 -1.87 4.24 15.79
CA LEU A 130 -0.53 3.67 15.95
C LEU A 130 0.52 4.73 16.21
N ARG A 131 0.49 5.87 15.50
CA ARG A 131 1.42 6.98 15.74
C ARG A 131 1.39 7.46 17.18
N LYS A 132 0.19 7.58 17.78
CA LYS A 132 0.04 7.93 19.20
C LYS A 132 0.69 6.90 20.12
N LYS A 133 0.55 5.61 19.81
CA LYS A 133 1.15 4.51 20.58
C LYS A 133 2.68 4.48 20.42
N ILE A 134 3.18 4.69 19.21
CA ILE A 134 4.62 4.77 18.89
C ILE A 134 5.28 5.88 19.71
N ILE A 135 4.70 7.09 19.72
CA ILE A 135 5.24 8.22 20.49
C ILE A 135 5.32 7.92 22.00
N LEU A 136 4.36 7.16 22.54
CA LEU A 136 4.40 6.74 23.94
C LEU A 136 5.51 5.71 24.19
N GLU A 137 5.62 4.72 23.30
CA GLU A 137 6.64 3.68 23.40
C GLU A 137 8.06 4.25 23.19
N GLU A 138 8.25 5.23 22.31
CA GLU A 138 9.52 5.94 22.12
C GLU A 138 10.06 6.53 23.43
N LYS A 139 9.17 7.14 24.24
CA LYS A 139 9.56 7.66 25.56
C LYS A 139 10.04 6.53 26.48
N MET A 140 9.35 5.40 26.46
CA MET A 140 9.72 4.23 27.25
C MET A 140 11.05 3.63 26.79
N VAL A 141 11.31 3.57 25.47
CA VAL A 141 12.61 3.12 24.92
C VAL A 141 13.75 4.02 25.39
N LEU A 142 13.55 5.34 25.40
CA LEU A 142 14.58 6.29 25.87
C LEU A 142 14.86 6.13 27.37
N GLU A 143 13.84 5.88 28.18
CA GLU A 143 13.97 5.67 29.63
C GLU A 143 14.60 4.30 29.96
N SER A 144 14.15 3.23 29.29
CA SER A 144 14.59 1.85 29.52
C SER A 144 15.85 1.46 28.75
N LYS A 145 16.27 2.30 27.79
CA LYS A 145 17.39 2.07 26.87
C LYS A 145 17.29 0.77 26.07
N THR A 146 16.07 0.29 25.80
CA THR A 146 15.83 -0.99 25.13
C THR A 146 14.69 -0.86 24.15
N PHE A 147 14.87 -1.32 22.90
CA PHE A 147 13.76 -1.49 21.98
C PHE A 147 12.92 -2.70 22.37
N THR A 148 11.69 -2.44 22.83
CA THR A 148 10.79 -3.52 23.22
C THR A 148 10.23 -4.24 22.00
N LYS A 149 9.74 -5.47 22.20
CA LYS A 149 8.94 -6.16 21.17
C LYS A 149 7.73 -5.33 20.76
N GLN A 150 7.10 -4.65 21.72
CA GLN A 150 5.94 -3.80 21.47
C GLN A 150 6.30 -2.64 20.52
N PHE A 151 7.47 -2.03 20.68
CA PHE A 151 7.97 -0.98 19.79
C PHE A 151 8.08 -1.47 18.34
N LEU A 152 8.69 -2.64 18.13
CA LEU A 152 8.83 -3.26 16.82
C LEU A 152 7.46 -3.63 16.22
N ASP A 153 6.58 -4.23 17.02
CA ASP A 153 5.23 -4.62 16.59
C ASP A 153 4.39 -3.40 16.16
N LEU A 154 4.54 -2.26 16.83
CA LEU A 154 3.85 -1.01 16.48
C LEU A 154 4.35 -0.44 15.15
N HIS A 155 5.67 -0.40 14.94
CA HIS A 155 6.27 0.09 13.70
C HIS A 155 5.97 -0.84 12.52
N ALA A 156 6.01 -2.15 12.72
CA ALA A 156 5.61 -3.12 11.71
C ALA A 156 4.16 -2.93 11.27
N LYS A 157 3.23 -2.75 12.22
CA LYS A 157 1.82 -2.45 11.90
C LYS A 157 1.65 -1.11 11.20
N HIS A 158 2.37 -0.08 11.64
CA HIS A 158 2.31 1.24 11.02
C HIS A 158 2.77 1.17 9.57
N PHE A 159 3.93 0.57 9.32
CA PHE A 159 4.46 0.39 7.97
C PHE A 159 3.52 -0.42 7.09
N LEU A 160 2.99 -1.54 7.59
CA LEU A 160 2.08 -2.38 6.83
C LEU A 160 0.81 -1.63 6.42
N TYR A 161 0.20 -0.84 7.31
CA TYR A 161 -0.95 -0.01 6.93
C TYR A 161 -0.56 1.13 5.97
N SER A 162 0.61 1.74 6.15
CA SER A 162 1.13 2.74 5.20
C SER A 162 1.27 2.14 3.80
N LEU A 163 1.89 0.97 3.68
CA LEU A 163 2.06 0.29 2.41
C LEU A 163 0.70 -0.04 1.78
N LEU A 164 -0.26 -0.57 2.54
CA LEU A 164 -1.60 -0.85 2.02
C LEU A 164 -2.31 0.44 1.53
N LEU A 165 -2.09 1.58 2.20
CA LEU A 165 -2.62 2.86 1.74
C LEU A 165 -1.97 3.34 0.44
N ASP A 166 -0.69 3.03 0.20
CA ASP A 166 -0.01 3.41 -1.04
C ASP A 166 -0.68 2.76 -2.26
N PHE A 167 -1.23 1.55 -2.11
CA PHE A 167 -2.05 0.86 -3.11
C PHE A 167 -3.50 1.39 -3.20
N LEU A 168 -4.11 1.72 -2.06
CA LEU A 168 -5.53 2.07 -1.95
C LEU A 168 -5.85 3.51 -2.39
N LYS A 169 -5.00 4.47 -2.04
CA LYS A 169 -5.24 5.90 -2.35
C LYS A 169 -5.42 6.19 -3.85
N PRO A 170 -4.61 5.63 -4.76
CA PRO A 170 -4.81 5.85 -6.19
C PRO A 170 -5.88 4.95 -6.81
N ALA A 171 -6.53 4.05 -6.05
CA ALA A 171 -7.39 2.99 -6.61
C ALA A 171 -8.57 3.48 -7.46
N GLN A 172 -8.99 4.74 -7.32
CA GLN A 172 -9.98 5.35 -8.20
C GLN A 172 -9.58 5.39 -9.69
N TYR A 173 -8.29 5.22 -9.99
CA TYR A 173 -7.76 5.18 -11.35
C TYR A 173 -7.62 3.76 -11.92
N LEU A 174 -7.94 2.73 -11.13
CA LEU A 174 -7.85 1.35 -11.59
C LEU A 174 -9.01 0.97 -12.49
N SER A 175 -8.74 0.05 -13.42
CA SER A 175 -9.79 -0.74 -14.06
C SER A 175 -10.65 -1.48 -13.03
N TYR A 176 -11.88 -1.84 -13.39
CA TYR A 176 -12.77 -2.61 -12.51
C TYR A 176 -12.14 -3.94 -12.07
N GLU A 177 -11.46 -4.64 -12.97
CA GLU A 177 -10.82 -5.92 -12.67
C GLU A 177 -9.72 -5.75 -11.62
N ASN A 178 -8.83 -4.77 -11.80
CA ASN A 178 -7.75 -4.48 -10.85
C ASN A 178 -8.29 -3.95 -9.52
N SER A 179 -9.34 -3.13 -9.55
CA SER A 179 -10.03 -2.65 -8.35
C SER A 179 -10.61 -3.80 -7.53
N ALA A 180 -11.28 -4.75 -8.20
CA ALA A 180 -11.87 -5.90 -7.55
C ALA A 180 -10.79 -6.88 -7.03
N PHE A 181 -9.69 -7.02 -7.77
CA PHE A 181 -8.55 -7.84 -7.35
C PHE A 181 -7.83 -7.25 -6.13
N LEU A 182 -7.59 -5.93 -6.13
CA LEU A 182 -7.05 -5.20 -4.99
C LEU A 182 -7.99 -5.35 -3.78
N LEU A 183 -9.30 -5.12 -3.96
CA LEU A 183 -10.26 -5.26 -2.86
C LEU A 183 -10.23 -6.65 -2.24
N PHE A 184 -10.22 -7.71 -3.04
CA PHE A 184 -10.14 -9.08 -2.53
C PHE A 184 -8.87 -9.29 -1.71
N THR A 185 -7.74 -8.82 -2.21
CA THR A 185 -6.43 -8.92 -1.54
C THR A 185 -6.44 -8.18 -0.20
N ILE A 186 -6.94 -6.94 -0.18
CA ILE A 186 -7.04 -6.11 1.04
C ILE A 186 -8.01 -6.73 2.06
N GLN A 187 -9.16 -7.25 1.62
CA GLN A 187 -10.12 -7.90 2.51
C GLN A 187 -9.51 -9.11 3.23
N ASP A 188 -8.77 -9.93 2.50
CA ASP A 188 -8.13 -11.13 3.01
C ASP A 188 -7.00 -10.78 4.00
N ILE A 189 -6.18 -9.78 3.66
CA ILE A 189 -5.16 -9.21 4.57
C ILE A 189 -5.83 -8.66 5.84
N GLY A 190 -6.84 -7.81 5.71
CA GLY A 190 -7.55 -7.17 6.81
C GLY A 190 -8.20 -8.18 7.77
N ASN A 191 -8.84 -9.23 7.24
CA ASN A 191 -9.42 -10.30 8.05
C ASN A 191 -8.35 -11.04 8.87
N SER A 192 -7.19 -11.32 8.27
CA SER A 192 -6.07 -11.96 8.97
C SER A 192 -5.51 -11.09 10.10
N MET A 193 -5.53 -9.77 9.94
CA MET A 193 -5.06 -8.81 10.94
C MET A 193 -6.02 -8.67 12.11
N LEU A 194 -7.32 -8.55 11.83
CA LEU A 194 -8.37 -8.38 12.85
C LEU A 194 -8.53 -9.62 13.73
N LEU A 195 -8.42 -10.82 13.16
CA LEU A 195 -8.44 -12.08 13.91
C LEU A 195 -7.27 -12.21 14.90
N ASN A 196 -6.16 -11.54 14.63
CA ASN A 196 -4.99 -11.54 15.51
C ASN A 196 -5.08 -10.49 16.63
N SER A 197 -5.79 -9.37 16.42
CA SER A 197 -6.03 -8.40 17.49
C SER A 197 -6.96 -8.93 18.59
N GLU A 198 -8.02 -9.66 18.23
CA GLU A 198 -8.99 -10.20 19.22
C GLU A 198 -8.44 -11.32 20.11
N ARG A 199 -7.33 -11.96 19.70
CA ARG A 199 -6.66 -13.01 20.48
C ARG A 199 -5.67 -12.45 21.50
N LEU A 200 -5.16 -11.24 21.29
CA LEU A 200 -4.22 -10.58 22.19
C LEU A 200 -4.94 -9.89 23.36
N ASP A 201 -6.20 -9.50 23.19
CA ASP A 201 -7.04 -8.92 24.25
C ASP A 201 -7.69 -9.97 25.18
N LYS A 202 -7.38 -11.27 24.97
CA LYS A 202 -7.92 -12.41 25.75
C LYS A 202 -6.86 -13.18 26.56
N LYS A 203 -5.67 -12.61 26.74
CA LYS A 203 -4.60 -13.15 27.60
C LYS A 203 -4.11 -12.09 28.56
#